data_AF-A0A967V8F7-F1
#
_entry.id   AF-A0A967V8F7-F1
#
_cell.length_a   1.000
_cell.length_b   1.000
_cell.length_c   1.000
_cell.angle_alpha   90.00
_cell.angle_beta   90.00
_cell.angle_gamma   90.00
#
_symmetry.space_group_name_H-M   'P 1'
#
loop_
_entity.id
_entity.type
_entity.pdbx_description
1 polymer ?
#
loop_
_entity_poly.entity_id
_entity_poly.type
_entity_poly.pdbx_seq_one_letter_code
_entity_poly.pdbx_strand_id
1 'polypeptide(L)'
;MIQELGVAFTNLLTPWPFFLTVLGTFLGITVGAIPGLTTAILIVLTLPFTYAMEPVNVVILLTSMYVGGISGGQISAILLGMPGTPT
;
A
#
# COMPACT_ATOMS: atom_id res chain seq x y z
N MET A 1 -5.20 14.26 -22.53
CA MET A 1 -5.51 13.10 -21.68
C MET A 1 -4.44 12.00 -21.75
N ILE A 2 -4.11 11.42 -22.92
CA ILE A 2 -3.06 10.38 -22.99
C ILE A 2 -1.66 10.90 -22.58
N GLN A 3 -1.34 12.17 -22.91
CA GLN A 3 -0.07 12.79 -22.55
C GLN A 3 0.10 12.99 -21.04
N GLU A 4 -0.98 13.38 -20.35
CA GLU A 4 -0.99 13.55 -18.89
C GLU A 4 -0.67 12.23 -18.15
N LEU A 5 -1.13 11.10 -18.70
CA LEU A 5 -0.82 9.78 -18.16
C LEU A 5 0.68 9.47 -18.27
N GLY A 6 1.30 9.81 -19.41
CA GLY A 6 2.74 9.62 -19.60
C GLY A 6 3.57 10.43 -18.60
N VAL A 7 3.18 11.68 -18.33
CA VAL A 7 3.84 12.54 -17.35
C VAL A 7 3.68 11.98 -15.92
N ALA A 8 2.50 11.48 -15.57
CA ALA A 8 2.28 10.87 -14.25
C ALA A 8 3.18 9.65 -14.00
N PHE A 9 3.37 8.78 -15.00
CA PHE A 9 4.31 7.65 -14.88
C PHE A 9 5.75 8.11 -14.64
N THR A 10 6.20 9.14 -15.34
CA THR A 10 7.55 9.69 -15.10
C THR A 10 7.70 10.29 -13.71
N ASN A 11 6.64 10.90 -13.17
CA ASN A 11 6.64 11.45 -11.81
C ASN A 11 6.72 10.34 -10.75
N LEU A 12 6.07 9.20 -10.96
CA LEU A 12 6.16 8.05 -10.05
C LEU A 12 7.58 7.46 -9.96
N LEU A 13 8.36 7.58 -11.04
CA LEU A 13 9.75 7.11 -11.09
C LEU A 13 10.74 8.10 -10.43
N THR A 14 10.28 9.26 -9.99
CA THR A 14 11.15 10.18 -9.22
C THR A 14 11.45 9.60 -7.83
N PRO A 15 12.61 9.95 -7.23
CA PRO A 15 13.11 9.24 -6.05
C PRO A 15 12.15 9.20 -4.86
N TRP A 16 11.38 10.28 -4.64
CA TRP A 16 10.53 10.42 -3.48
C TRP A 16 9.20 9.63 -3.58
N PRO A 17 8.35 9.83 -4.61
CA PRO A 17 7.22 8.95 -4.93
C PRO A 17 7.58 7.47 -5.01
N PHE A 18 8.72 7.15 -5.62
CA PHE A 18 9.20 5.79 -5.73
C PHE A 18 9.53 5.20 -4.35
N PHE A 19 10.23 5.95 -3.51
CA PHE A 19 10.52 5.55 -2.13
C PHE A 19 9.24 5.31 -1.34
N LEU A 20 8.24 6.21 -1.42
CA LEU A 20 6.95 6.03 -0.75
C LEU A 20 6.20 4.79 -1.26
N THR A 21 6.30 4.47 -2.54
CA THR A 21 5.71 3.26 -3.13
C THR A 21 6.36 2.00 -2.55
N VAL A 22 7.69 1.96 -2.48
CA VAL A 22 8.44 0.83 -1.92
C VAL A 22 8.18 0.70 -0.41
N LEU A 23 8.20 1.81 0.32
CA LEU A 23 7.91 1.85 1.75
C LEU A 23 6.47 1.38 2.02
N GLY A 24 5.49 1.91 1.29
CA GLY A 24 4.09 1.57 1.46
C GLY A 24 3.82 0.11 1.14
N THR A 25 4.34 -0.41 0.03
CA THR A 25 4.24 -1.85 -0.29
C THR A 25 4.89 -2.73 0.77
N PHE A 26 6.09 -2.38 1.25
CA PHE A 26 6.77 -3.12 2.30
C PHE A 26 5.97 -3.15 3.61
N LEU A 27 5.49 -1.98 4.07
CA LEU A 27 4.64 -1.88 5.26
C LEU A 27 3.33 -2.65 5.08
N GLY A 28 2.72 -2.56 3.89
CA GLY A 28 1.55 -3.34 3.51
C GLY A 28 1.79 -4.84 3.67
N ILE A 29 2.84 -5.38 3.04
CA ILE A 29 3.14 -6.82 3.06
C ILE A 29 3.40 -7.30 4.48
N THR A 30 4.24 -6.58 5.23
CA THR A 30 4.62 -6.96 6.61
C THR A 30 3.42 -6.99 7.55
N VAL A 31 2.56 -5.97 7.48
CA VAL A 31 1.37 -5.87 8.31
C VAL A 31 0.27 -6.84 7.86
N GLY A 32 0.08 -7.00 6.55
CA GLY A 32 -0.88 -7.97 5.99
C GLY A 32 -0.50 -9.41 6.30
N ALA A 33 0.79 -9.72 6.46
CA ALA A 33 1.26 -11.04 6.86
C ALA A 33 0.96 -11.36 8.34
N ILE A 34 0.61 -10.38 9.18
CA ILE A 34 0.26 -10.61 10.58
C ILE A 34 -1.20 -11.11 10.65
N PRO A 35 -1.43 -12.34 11.14
CA PRO A 35 -2.79 -12.87 11.26
C PRO A 35 -3.62 -12.03 12.23
N GLY A 36 -4.84 -11.66 11.81
CA GLY A 36 -5.76 -10.84 12.59
C GLY A 36 -5.60 -9.32 12.41
N LEU A 37 -4.56 -8.85 11.70
CA LEU A 37 -4.40 -7.45 11.35
C LEU A 37 -4.83 -7.21 9.89
N THR A 38 -5.87 -6.40 9.71
CA THR A 38 -6.41 -6.14 8.36
C THR A 38 -5.69 -4.98 7.68
N THR A 39 -5.67 -5.00 6.34
CA THR A 39 -5.15 -3.89 5.53
C THR A 39 -5.90 -2.57 5.83
N ALA A 40 -7.19 -2.64 6.17
CA ALA A 40 -7.98 -1.47 6.54
C ALA A 40 -7.47 -0.81 7.83
N ILE A 41 -7.10 -1.60 8.85
CA ILE A 41 -6.56 -1.08 10.12
C ILE A 41 -5.23 -0.35 9.85
N LEU A 42 -4.35 -0.94 9.02
CA LEU A 42 -3.10 -0.30 8.62
C LEU A 42 -3.31 1.08 8.00
N ILE A 43 -4.24 1.18 7.05
CA ILE A 43 -4.57 2.43 6.37
C ILE A 43 -5.06 3.47 7.38
N VAL A 44 -6.00 3.10 8.25
CA VAL A 44 -6.56 3.99 9.28
C VAL A 44 -5.49 4.49 10.25
N LEU A 45 -4.59 3.63 10.69
CA LEU A 45 -3.47 4.01 11.57
C LEU A 45 -2.46 4.95 10.87
N THR A 46 -2.40 4.91 9.54
CA THR A 46 -1.48 5.73 8.75
C THR A 46 -2.07 7.11 8.45
N LEU A 47 -3.40 7.25 8.40
CA LEU A 47 -4.09 8.53 8.13
C LEU A 47 -3.58 9.74 8.93
N PRO A 48 -3.35 9.69 10.26
CA PRO A 48 -2.86 10.86 10.99
C PRO A 48 -1.52 11.38 10.48
N PHE A 49 -0.65 10.50 9.97
CA PHE A 49 0.64 10.88 9.39
C PHE A 49 0.49 11.49 7.99
N THR A 50 -0.59 11.14 7.27
CA THR A 50 -0.84 11.66 5.92
C THR A 50 -1.33 13.10 5.87
N TYR A 51 -1.80 13.67 7.00
CA TYR A 51 -2.31 15.06 7.02
C TYR A 51 -1.24 16.12 6.71
N ALA A 52 0.04 15.84 6.95
CA ALA A 52 1.14 16.75 6.65
C ALA A 52 1.72 16.56 5.24
N MET A 53 1.22 15.61 4.46
CA MET A 53 1.77 15.23 3.16
C MET A 53 0.99 15.84 2.00
N GLU A 54 1.68 16.04 0.87
CA GLU A 54 1.02 16.45 -0.38
C GLU A 54 0.02 15.38 -0.85
N PRO A 55 -1.18 15.75 -1.37
CA PRO A 55 -2.22 14.80 -1.75
C PRO A 55 -1.75 13.67 -2.68
N VAL A 56 -0.85 13.97 -3.62
CA VAL A 56 -0.29 12.97 -4.55
C VAL A 56 0.48 11.89 -3.78
N ASN A 57 1.33 12.30 -2.83
CA ASN A 57 2.13 11.39 -2.01
C ASN A 57 1.26 10.54 -1.08
N VAL A 58 0.16 11.09 -0.58
CA VAL A 58 -0.82 10.36 0.24
C VAL A 58 -1.45 9.23 -0.58
N VAL A 59 -1.93 9.53 -1.79
CA VAL A 59 -2.55 8.53 -2.65
C VAL A 59 -1.55 7.42 -2.98
N ILE A 60 -0.31 7.76 -3.32
CA ILE A 60 0.76 6.79 -3.61
C ILE A 60 1.03 5.89 -2.41
N LEU A 61 1.18 6.47 -1.21
CA LEU A 61 1.45 5.70 0.01
C LEU A 61 0.28 4.78 0.37
N LEU A 62 -0.96 5.29 0.39
CA LEU A 62 -2.11 4.49 0.80
C LEU A 62 -2.45 3.38 -0.21
N THR A 63 -2.34 3.66 -1.51
CA THR A 63 -2.58 2.64 -2.55
C THR A 63 -1.50 1.56 -2.56
N SER A 64 -0.23 1.93 -2.39
CA SER A 64 0.86 0.95 -2.27
C SER A 64 0.74 0.09 -1.02
N MET A 65 0.35 0.67 0.13
CA MET A 65 0.03 -0.09 1.35
C MET A 65 -1.15 -1.02 1.16
N TYR A 66 -2.19 -0.59 0.46
CA TYR A 66 -3.34 -1.42 0.15
C TYR A 66 -2.94 -2.65 -0.68
N VAL A 67 -2.23 -2.43 -1.79
CA VAL A 67 -1.78 -3.53 -2.66
C VAL A 67 -0.85 -4.48 -1.89
N GLY A 68 0.12 -3.93 -1.15
CA GLY A 68 1.02 -4.73 -0.32
C GLY A 68 0.29 -5.52 0.76
N GLY A 69 -0.72 -4.91 1.41
CA GLY A 69 -1.51 -5.53 2.47
C GLY A 69 -2.35 -6.71 2.00
N ILE A 70 -3.00 -6.57 0.84
CA ILE A 70 -3.76 -7.67 0.22
C ILE A 70 -2.81 -8.81 -0.16
N SER A 71 -1.65 -8.52 -0.77
CA SER A 71 -0.64 -9.54 -1.07
C SER A 71 -0.07 -10.20 0.19
N GLY A 72 0.19 -9.45 1.26
CA GLY A 72 0.66 -9.97 2.55
C GLY A 72 -0.36 -10.88 3.24
N GLY A 73 -1.66 -10.57 3.14
CA GLY A 73 -2.74 -11.38 3.69
C GLY A 73 -2.75 -12.82 3.15
N GLN A 74 -2.32 -13.01 1.91
CA GLN A 74 -2.18 -14.34 1.32
C GLN A 74 -1.08 -15.18 2.00
N ILE A 75 0.01 -14.54 2.44
CA ILE A 75 1.09 -15.21 3.18
C ILE A 75 0.54 -15.79 4.49
N SER A 76 -0.22 -14.99 5.23
CA SER A 76 -0.87 -15.40 6.47
C SER A 76 -1.88 -16.54 6.24
N ALA A 77 -2.68 -16.45 5.17
CA ALA A 77 -3.66 -17.49 4.80
C ALA A 77 -2.98 -18.84 4.46
N ILE A 78 -1.87 -18.82 3.71
CA ILE A 78 -1.08 -20.02 3.39
C ILE A 78 -0.54 -20.67 4.65
N LEU A 79 0.03 -19.88 5.58
CA LEU A 79 0.60 -20.40 6.83
C LEU A 79 -0.46 -21.00 7.76
N LEU A 80 -1.67 -20.45 7.76
CA LEU A 80 -2.78 -20.90 8.60
C LEU A 80 -3.65 -21.98 7.93
N GLY A 81 -3.40 -22.31 6.65
CA GLY A 81 -4.17 -23.30 5.91
C GLY A 81 -5.65 -22.94 5.75
N MET A 82 -6.02 -21.67 5.93
CA MET A 82 -7.37 -21.18 5.71
C MET A 82 -7.48 -20.63 4.28
N PRO A 83 -8.60 -20.83 3.57
CA PRO A 83 -8.82 -20.20 2.28
C PRO A 83 -8.64 -18.68 2.41
N GLY A 84 -7.85 -18.11 1.50
CA GLY A 84 -7.63 -16.66 1.45
C GLY A 84 -8.95 -15.90 1.36
N THR A 85 -8.98 -14.68 1.90
CA THR A 85 -10.19 -13.88 2.07
C THR A 85 -11.08 -13.88 0.82
N PRO A 86 -12.40 -14.14 0.95
CA PRO A 86 -13.37 -13.93 -0.11
C PRO A 86 -13.73 -12.44 -0.17
N THR A 87 -12.75 -11.60 -0.53
CA THR A 87 -12.98 -10.18 -0.80
C THR A 87 -13.31 -9.98 -2.26
#